data_AF-A0A0H3KKI8-F1
#
_entry.id   AF-A0A0H3KKI8-F1
#
_cell.length_a   1.000
_cell.length_b   1.000
_cell.length_c   1.000
_cell.angle_alpha   90.00
_cell.angle_beta   90.00
_cell.angle_gamma   90.00
#
_symmetry.space_group_name_H-M   'P 1'
#
loop_
_entity.id
_entity.type
_entity.pdbx_description
1 polymer ?
#
loop_
_entity_poly.entity_id
_entity_poly.type
_entity_poly.pdbx_seq_one_letter_code
_entity_poly.pdbx_strand_id
1 'polypeptide(L)'
;MLIHQYDAETGQYISSHLADVDPKNPDRWLVPAFSTLDPLPERSPRTWPFYRNGAWKLLPDHRGQVLYRQDTGEPAEILAAGTTPEAQGLTEIPRPSPEHVWRDGGWVIDPARVAQRAREAAMIEFESRMARARQMNAGKADAYAAGLLSVEEAYYFRAWSAYQLDLVRAIQADGFPDALRWPEDPVPFEIACTPALAEFETRMAKAKRFFDGKADAYAAGELSDEEQYNYRVWSAYAEHLKHALNRETFPNVVWPQEPAPYVAPPAPESNAPAGAGESREAPTRAEKEIAT
;
A
#
# COMPACT_ATOMS: atom_id res chain seq x y z
N MET A 1 55.60 50.41 28.02
CA MET A 1 55.03 50.49 26.66
C MET A 1 54.45 49.13 26.28
N LEU A 2 53.30 49.02 25.63
CA LEU A 2 52.78 47.73 25.16
C LEU A 2 53.32 47.41 23.76
N ILE A 3 53.72 46.17 23.54
CA ILE A 3 53.98 45.58 22.23
C ILE A 3 52.96 44.49 21.96
N HIS A 4 52.58 44.36 20.70
CA HIS A 4 51.56 43.43 20.24
C HIS A 4 52.21 42.44 19.28
N GLN A 5 52.25 41.18 19.67
CA GLN A 5 52.81 40.09 18.87
C GLN A 5 51.76 39.59 17.87
N TYR A 6 52.21 39.33 16.65
CA TYR A 6 51.43 38.69 15.61
C TYR A 6 52.17 37.50 15.01
N ASP A 7 51.41 36.60 14.42
CA ASP A 7 51.92 35.45 13.68
C ASP A 7 52.66 35.89 12.41
N ALA A 8 53.82 35.29 12.18
CA ALA A 8 54.72 35.70 11.10
C ALA A 8 54.16 35.43 9.69
N GLU A 9 53.33 34.40 9.54
CA GLU A 9 52.80 33.98 8.24
C GLU A 9 51.45 34.63 7.93
N THR A 10 50.54 34.63 8.90
CA THR A 10 49.15 35.08 8.73
C THR A 10 48.94 36.54 9.10
N GLY A 11 49.82 37.09 9.94
CA GLY A 11 49.67 38.37 10.62
C GLY A 11 48.67 38.34 11.78
N GLN A 12 48.15 37.17 12.16
CA GLN A 12 47.12 37.07 13.21
C GLN A 12 47.66 37.57 14.56
N TYR A 13 46.92 38.44 15.25
CA TYR A 13 47.29 38.83 16.62
C TYR A 13 47.31 37.60 17.56
N ILE A 14 48.39 37.47 18.33
CA ILE A 14 48.60 36.37 19.30
C ILE A 14 48.41 36.89 20.73
N SER A 15 49.20 37.88 21.13
CA SER A 15 49.28 38.33 22.53
C SER A 15 49.91 39.72 22.66
N SER A 16 49.64 40.37 23.79
CA SER A 16 50.23 41.67 24.14
C SER A 16 51.10 41.53 25.37
N HIS A 17 52.26 42.19 25.36
CA HIS A 17 53.21 42.17 26.46
C HIS A 17 53.76 43.58 26.71
N LEU A 18 54.26 43.83 27.92
CA LEU A 18 55.05 45.03 28.18
C LEU A 18 56.41 44.87 27.50
N ALA A 19 56.81 45.88 26.75
CA ALA A 19 58.14 45.93 26.15
C ALA A 19 59.20 46.13 27.23
N ASP A 20 60.33 45.45 27.08
CA ASP A 20 61.51 45.69 27.90
C ASP A 20 62.24 46.94 27.42
N VAL A 21 62.82 47.68 28.36
CA VAL A 21 63.70 48.80 28.08
C VAL A 21 65.02 48.27 27.50
N ASP A 22 65.57 48.93 26.48
CA ASP A 22 66.89 48.60 25.94
C ASP A 22 67.96 48.79 27.04
N PRO A 23 68.70 47.74 27.45
CA PRO A 23 69.72 47.85 28.50
C PRO A 23 70.83 48.87 28.20
N LYS A 24 71.00 49.26 26.93
CA LYS A 24 72.00 50.25 26.48
C LYS A 24 71.40 51.63 26.25
N ASN A 25 70.08 51.78 26.21
CA ASN A 25 69.40 53.04 26.00
C ASN A 25 68.03 53.10 26.73
N PRO A 26 67.96 53.77 27.90
CA PRO A 26 66.74 53.86 28.70
C PRO A 26 65.52 54.47 28.00
N ASP A 27 65.73 55.25 26.93
CA ASP A 27 64.66 55.91 26.18
C ASP A 27 64.14 55.07 25.00
N ARG A 28 64.66 53.84 24.82
CA ARG A 28 64.29 52.92 23.73
C ARG A 28 63.69 51.64 24.29
N TRP A 29 62.67 51.13 23.59
CA TRP A 29 62.02 49.86 23.89
C TRP A 29 62.48 48.78 22.91
N LEU A 30 62.66 47.56 23.42
CA LEU A 30 62.92 46.39 22.60
C LEU A 30 61.62 45.91 21.95
N VAL A 31 61.62 45.84 20.61
CA VAL A 31 60.50 45.29 19.83
C VAL A 31 61.03 44.06 19.10
N PRO A 32 60.67 42.85 19.56
CA PRO A 32 61.03 41.61 18.89
C PRO A 32 60.48 41.55 17.46
N ALA A 33 61.01 40.63 16.65
CA ALA A 33 60.43 40.35 15.34
C ALA A 33 58.95 39.97 15.48
N PHE A 34 58.15 40.31 14.46
CA PHE A 34 56.71 40.05 14.43
C PHE A 34 55.94 40.64 15.63
N SER A 35 56.41 41.80 16.09
CA SER A 35 55.74 42.62 17.10
C SER A 35 55.68 44.07 16.62
N THR A 36 54.66 44.81 17.07
CA THR A 36 54.52 46.24 16.78
C THR A 36 54.13 47.02 18.04
N LEU A 37 54.46 48.31 18.04
CA LEU A 37 53.99 49.30 19.01
C LEU A 37 52.65 49.92 18.61
N ASP A 38 52.19 49.66 17.38
CA ASP A 38 50.92 50.20 16.88
C ASP A 38 49.77 49.71 17.77
N PRO A 39 48.93 50.62 18.31
CA PRO A 39 47.86 50.23 19.20
C PRO A 39 46.87 49.31 18.50
N LEU A 40 46.39 48.29 19.21
CA LEU A 40 45.32 47.44 18.70
C LEU A 40 44.06 48.26 18.40
N PRO A 41 43.36 47.98 17.30
CA PRO A 41 42.07 48.60 17.01
C PRO A 41 41.01 48.12 18.01
N GLU A 42 39.99 48.95 18.23
CA GLU A 42 38.80 48.54 18.98
C GLU A 42 38.08 47.40 18.24
N ARG A 43 37.85 46.27 18.94
CA ARG A 43 37.29 45.07 18.33
C ARG A 43 35.77 45.10 18.38
N SER A 44 35.13 45.03 17.22
CA SER A 44 33.70 44.73 17.13
C SER A 44 33.44 43.22 17.28
N PRO A 45 32.21 42.80 17.65
CA PRO A 45 31.84 41.39 17.70
C PRO A 45 32.17 40.66 16.39
N ARG A 46 32.57 39.38 16.49
CA ARG A 46 32.95 38.54 15.34
C ARG A 46 34.10 39.12 14.50
N THR A 47 35.06 39.80 15.13
CA THR A 47 36.29 40.23 14.47
C THR A 47 37.55 39.89 15.25
N TRP A 48 38.64 39.66 14.51
CA TRP A 48 39.97 39.42 15.04
C TRP A 48 41.02 40.32 14.33
N PRO A 49 42.01 40.87 15.06
CA PRO A 49 43.05 41.70 14.45
C PRO A 49 44.10 40.88 13.68
N PHE A 50 44.50 41.41 12.52
CA PHE A 50 45.58 40.91 11.69
C PHE A 50 46.50 42.07 11.28
N TYR A 51 47.81 41.96 11.53
CA TYR A 51 48.80 42.94 11.11
C TYR A 51 49.19 42.69 9.65
N ARG A 52 48.79 43.58 8.74
CA ARG A 52 49.04 43.44 7.30
C ARG A 52 49.46 44.77 6.71
N ASN A 53 50.56 44.76 5.95
CA ASN A 53 51.11 45.94 5.27
C ASN A 53 51.38 47.11 6.24
N GLY A 54 51.94 46.81 7.43
CA GLY A 54 52.31 47.83 8.42
C GLY A 54 51.14 48.43 9.21
N ALA A 55 49.97 47.80 9.22
CA ALA A 55 48.82 48.26 10.00
C ALA A 55 47.92 47.11 10.46
N TRP A 56 47.24 47.30 11.59
CA TRP A 56 46.19 46.38 12.06
C TRP A 56 44.93 46.47 11.18
N LYS A 57 44.39 45.31 10.81
CA LYS A 57 43.12 45.16 10.11
C LYS A 57 42.25 44.15 10.85
N LEU A 58 40.97 44.48 11.05
CA LEU A 58 40.00 43.53 11.60
C LEU A 58 39.46 42.66 10.47
N LEU A 59 39.55 41.34 10.65
CA LEU A 59 38.93 40.35 9.75
C LEU A 59 37.83 39.58 10.48
N PRO A 60 36.89 38.95 9.76
CA PRO A 60 35.83 38.15 10.38
C PRO A 60 36.36 37.03 11.26
N ASP A 61 35.73 36.79 12.40
CA ASP A 61 36.06 35.71 13.33
C ASP A 61 34.78 34.95 13.69
N HIS A 62 34.61 33.80 13.04
CA HIS A 62 33.46 32.91 13.24
C HIS A 62 33.78 31.70 14.12
N ARG A 63 34.93 31.72 14.81
CA ARG A 63 35.32 30.62 15.70
C ARG A 63 34.35 30.45 16.86
N GLY A 64 34.14 29.20 17.27
CA GLY A 64 33.23 28.84 18.36
C GLY A 64 31.74 29.00 18.02
N GLN A 65 31.38 29.29 16.77
CA GLN A 65 30.00 29.30 16.31
C GLN A 65 29.64 27.96 15.67
N VAL A 66 28.44 27.47 15.96
CA VAL A 66 27.84 26.36 15.23
C VAL A 66 27.32 26.89 13.90
N LEU A 67 27.93 26.43 12.82
CA LEU A 67 27.51 26.70 11.45
C LEU A 67 27.00 25.41 10.81
N TYR A 68 26.41 25.52 9.64
CA TYR A 68 25.86 24.37 8.91
C TYR A 68 26.43 24.34 7.51
N ARG A 69 26.79 23.14 7.05
CA ARG A 69 27.22 22.90 5.68
C ARG A 69 26.08 23.18 4.69
N GLN A 70 26.33 23.98 3.66
CA GLN A 70 25.34 24.33 2.65
C GLN A 70 24.90 23.12 1.80
N ASP A 71 25.77 22.13 1.60
CA ASP A 71 25.50 20.94 0.79
C ASP A 71 24.65 19.87 1.52
N THR A 72 24.86 19.72 2.81
CA THR A 72 24.33 18.62 3.63
C THR A 72 23.40 19.08 4.74
N GLY A 73 23.64 20.29 5.28
CA GLY A 73 23.00 20.80 6.49
C GLY A 73 23.66 20.34 7.79
N GLU A 74 24.75 19.58 7.72
CA GLU A 74 25.44 19.06 8.90
C GLU A 74 26.13 20.18 9.69
N PRO A 75 26.17 20.10 11.04
CA PRO A 75 26.90 21.03 11.87
C PRO A 75 28.40 21.05 11.54
N ALA A 76 28.98 22.23 11.49
CA ALA A 76 30.40 22.46 11.27
C ALA A 76 30.85 23.72 12.02
N GLU A 77 32.16 23.85 12.20
CA GLU A 77 32.77 25.01 12.85
C GLU A 77 33.92 25.56 12.00
N ILE A 78 34.15 26.86 12.12
CA ILE A 78 35.36 27.51 11.62
C ILE A 78 36.38 27.54 12.76
N LEU A 79 37.58 27.04 12.53
CA LEU A 79 38.65 27.02 13.54
C LEU A 79 39.67 28.15 13.39
N ALA A 80 39.67 28.84 12.25
CA ALA A 80 40.60 29.92 11.93
C ALA A 80 39.88 31.27 11.81
N ALA A 81 40.41 32.29 12.47
CA ALA A 81 39.96 33.66 12.24
C ALA A 81 40.35 34.12 10.83
N GLY A 82 39.66 35.13 10.32
CA GLY A 82 39.85 35.66 8.97
C GLY A 82 39.14 34.87 7.87
N THR A 83 38.34 33.87 8.22
CA THR A 83 37.56 33.05 7.28
C THR A 83 36.07 33.32 7.48
N THR A 84 35.33 33.54 6.39
CA THR A 84 33.87 33.69 6.42
C THR A 84 33.18 32.33 6.25
N PRO A 85 31.95 32.15 6.76
CA PRO A 85 31.15 30.94 6.51
C PRO A 85 31.02 30.62 5.03
N GLU A 86 30.75 31.61 4.19
CA GLU A 86 30.49 31.42 2.76
C GLU A 86 31.71 30.88 2.03
N ALA A 87 32.91 31.34 2.39
CA ALA A 87 34.17 30.85 1.82
C ALA A 87 34.45 29.37 2.13
N GLN A 88 33.77 28.81 3.14
CA GLN A 88 33.86 27.40 3.55
C GLN A 88 32.60 26.60 3.18
N GLY A 89 31.68 27.19 2.39
CA GLY A 89 30.40 26.56 2.07
C GLY A 89 29.53 26.34 3.32
N LEU A 90 29.57 27.27 4.27
CA LEU A 90 28.84 27.24 5.53
C LEU A 90 27.79 28.35 5.60
N THR A 91 26.79 28.16 6.46
CA THR A 91 25.73 29.12 6.76
C THR A 91 25.39 29.09 8.25
N GLU A 92 24.93 30.22 8.80
CA GLU A 92 24.37 30.29 10.16
C GLU A 92 22.94 29.71 10.21
N ILE A 93 22.29 29.51 9.06
CA ILE A 93 20.89 29.07 8.97
C ILE A 93 20.83 27.54 8.97
N PRO A 94 20.22 26.90 9.98
CA PRO A 94 20.07 25.45 10.00
C PRO A 94 19.16 24.98 8.86
N ARG A 95 19.45 23.78 8.35
CA ARG A 95 18.61 23.14 7.33
C ARG A 95 17.24 22.78 7.91
N PRO A 96 16.12 23.30 7.35
CA PRO A 96 14.80 23.08 7.96
C PRO A 96 14.29 21.64 7.87
N SER A 97 14.54 20.97 6.74
CA SER A 97 14.16 19.55 6.54
C SER A 97 15.08 18.86 5.54
N PRO A 98 15.08 17.50 5.49
CA PRO A 98 15.77 16.73 4.45
C PRO A 98 15.31 16.99 3.01
N GLU A 99 14.18 17.67 2.80
CA GLU A 99 13.73 18.09 1.46
C GLU A 99 14.38 19.40 1.00
N HIS A 100 14.98 20.18 1.91
CA HIS A 100 15.59 21.46 1.55
C HIS A 100 17.00 21.29 0.98
N VAL A 101 17.35 22.13 0.03
CA VAL A 101 18.70 22.26 -0.56
C VAL A 101 19.11 23.73 -0.57
N TRP A 102 20.40 24.01 -0.45
CA TRP A 102 20.90 25.38 -0.49
C TRP A 102 20.97 25.88 -1.93
N ARG A 103 20.22 26.94 -2.25
CA ARG A 103 20.21 27.62 -3.55
C ARG A 103 20.08 29.12 -3.31
N ASP A 104 20.82 29.92 -4.07
CA ASP A 104 20.72 31.39 -4.06
C ASP A 104 20.81 32.03 -2.65
N GLY A 105 21.64 31.46 -1.77
CA GLY A 105 21.87 31.98 -0.42
C GLY A 105 20.82 31.59 0.61
N GLY A 106 19.96 30.61 0.32
CA GLY A 106 18.97 30.11 1.27
C GLY A 106 18.59 28.65 1.08
N TRP A 107 17.89 28.08 2.06
CA TRP A 107 17.30 26.75 1.97
C TRP A 107 15.99 26.82 1.18
N VAL A 108 15.90 26.05 0.10
CA VAL A 108 14.71 25.94 -0.76
C VAL A 108 14.27 24.48 -0.83
N ILE A 109 12.96 24.22 -0.79
CA ILE A 109 12.42 22.87 -0.97
C ILE A 109 12.79 22.34 -2.36
N ASP A 110 13.32 21.13 -2.41
CA ASP A 110 13.61 20.42 -3.65
C ASP A 110 12.47 19.44 -3.98
N PRO A 111 11.65 19.70 -5.02
CA PRO A 111 10.56 18.82 -5.41
C PRO A 111 11.01 17.38 -5.67
N ALA A 112 12.22 17.19 -6.18
CA ALA A 112 12.77 15.85 -6.42
C ALA A 112 13.00 15.09 -5.11
N ARG A 113 13.46 15.77 -4.04
CA ARG A 113 13.61 15.16 -2.71
C ARG A 113 12.27 14.86 -2.06
N VAL A 114 11.28 15.74 -2.23
CA VAL A 114 9.91 15.49 -1.77
C VAL A 114 9.36 14.22 -2.41
N ALA A 115 9.43 14.13 -3.74
CA ALA A 115 8.96 12.96 -4.49
C ALA A 115 9.71 11.67 -4.09
N GLN A 116 11.03 11.75 -3.92
CA GLN A 116 11.83 10.62 -3.50
C GLN A 116 11.44 10.12 -2.09
N ARG A 117 11.27 11.02 -1.12
CA ARG A 117 10.84 10.63 0.24
C ARG A 117 9.42 10.07 0.27
N ALA A 118 8.49 10.66 -0.50
CA ALA A 118 7.14 10.14 -0.63
C ALA A 118 7.16 8.70 -1.20
N ARG A 119 8.01 8.46 -2.19
CA ARG A 119 8.21 7.14 -2.79
C ARG A 119 8.81 6.14 -1.81
N GLU A 120 9.84 6.54 -1.07
CA GLU A 120 10.46 5.69 -0.04
C GLU A 120 9.46 5.32 1.06
N ALA A 121 8.70 6.29 1.57
CA ALA A 121 7.65 6.05 2.57
C ALA A 121 6.58 5.09 2.05
N ALA A 122 6.13 5.27 0.81
CA ALA A 122 5.17 4.36 0.18
C ALA A 122 5.73 2.94 0.02
N MET A 123 7.03 2.79 -0.26
CA MET A 123 7.65 1.47 -0.42
C MET A 123 7.89 0.77 0.91
N ILE A 124 8.20 1.51 1.98
CA ILE A 124 8.25 0.96 3.33
C ILE A 124 6.87 0.39 3.73
N GLU A 125 5.80 1.12 3.44
CA GLU A 125 4.42 0.68 3.71
C GLU A 125 4.03 -0.53 2.84
N PHE A 126 4.42 -0.55 1.55
CA PHE A 126 4.24 -1.71 0.68
C PHE A 126 4.88 -2.97 1.27
N GLU A 127 6.15 -2.89 1.66
CA GLU A 127 6.88 -4.03 2.23
C GLU A 127 6.25 -4.52 3.53
N SER A 128 5.81 -3.59 4.40
CA SER A 128 5.09 -3.92 5.63
C SER A 128 3.79 -4.69 5.35
N ARG A 129 2.97 -4.20 4.43
CA ARG A 129 1.70 -4.84 4.02
C ARG A 129 1.92 -6.18 3.34
N MET A 130 2.91 -6.27 2.46
CA MET A 130 3.29 -7.48 1.74
C MET A 130 3.79 -8.55 2.72
N ALA A 131 4.64 -8.18 3.68
CA ALA A 131 5.15 -9.09 4.71
C ALA A 131 4.01 -9.66 5.56
N ARG A 132 3.08 -8.80 6.00
CA ARG A 132 1.88 -9.23 6.75
C ARG A 132 1.03 -10.21 5.93
N ALA A 133 0.74 -9.89 4.67
CA ALA A 133 -0.06 -10.75 3.82
C ALA A 133 0.60 -12.12 3.55
N ARG A 134 1.93 -12.13 3.36
CA ARG A 134 2.71 -13.38 3.25
C ARG A 134 2.67 -14.19 4.54
N GLN A 135 2.76 -13.55 5.70
CA GLN A 135 2.65 -14.22 7.00
C GLN A 135 1.29 -14.92 7.15
N MET A 136 0.20 -14.28 6.73
CA MET A 136 -1.15 -14.87 6.79
C MET A 136 -1.32 -16.11 5.91
N ASN A 137 -0.53 -16.21 4.83
CA ASN A 137 -0.53 -17.34 3.88
C ASN A 137 0.61 -18.34 4.09
N ALA A 138 1.48 -18.11 5.07
CA ALA A 138 2.65 -18.96 5.32
C ALA A 138 2.22 -20.42 5.58
N GLY A 139 2.82 -21.36 4.84
CA GLY A 139 2.56 -22.80 4.98
C GLY A 139 1.20 -23.29 4.43
N LYS A 140 0.34 -22.40 3.93
CA LYS A 140 -1.01 -22.78 3.46
C LYS A 140 -1.07 -23.21 2.00
N ALA A 141 -0.03 -22.96 1.19
CA ALA A 141 -0.06 -23.22 -0.25
C ALA A 141 -0.28 -24.69 -0.60
N ASP A 142 0.51 -25.60 -0.03
CA ASP A 142 0.38 -27.04 -0.30
C ASP A 142 -0.90 -27.61 0.31
N ALA A 143 -1.26 -27.18 1.52
CA ALA A 143 -2.51 -27.59 2.18
C ALA A 143 -3.73 -27.14 1.39
N TYR A 144 -3.70 -25.94 0.81
CA TYR A 144 -4.73 -25.42 -0.05
C TYR A 144 -4.83 -26.23 -1.36
N ALA A 145 -3.70 -26.52 -2.01
CA ALA A 145 -3.65 -27.32 -3.23
C ALA A 145 -4.15 -28.76 -3.00
N ALA A 146 -3.89 -29.32 -1.84
CA ALA A 146 -4.36 -30.65 -1.42
C ALA A 146 -5.82 -30.66 -0.90
N GLY A 147 -6.49 -29.50 -0.79
CA GLY A 147 -7.86 -29.42 -0.27
C GLY A 147 -7.98 -29.75 1.22
N LEU A 148 -6.91 -29.56 2.00
CA LEU A 148 -6.85 -29.88 3.43
C LEU A 148 -7.27 -28.72 4.34
N LEU A 149 -7.43 -27.52 3.78
CA LEU A 149 -7.87 -26.35 4.54
C LEU A 149 -9.37 -26.38 4.78
N SER A 150 -9.78 -25.87 5.95
CA SER A 150 -11.18 -25.54 6.18
C SER A 150 -11.67 -24.46 5.19
N VAL A 151 -13.00 -24.35 5.08
CA VAL A 151 -13.65 -23.35 4.23
C VAL A 151 -13.17 -21.92 4.56
N GLU A 152 -13.06 -21.60 5.84
CA GLU A 152 -12.59 -20.30 6.32
C GLU A 152 -11.10 -20.06 5.99
N GLU A 153 -10.25 -21.06 6.22
CA GLU A 153 -8.81 -20.95 5.91
C GLU A 153 -8.58 -20.81 4.41
N ALA A 154 -9.33 -21.54 3.58
CA ALA A 154 -9.27 -21.42 2.12
C ALA A 154 -9.76 -20.04 1.64
N TYR A 155 -10.79 -19.48 2.28
CA TYR A 155 -11.25 -18.11 2.05
C TYR A 155 -10.13 -17.10 2.32
N TYR A 156 -9.55 -17.12 3.52
CA TYR A 156 -8.48 -16.19 3.88
C TYR A 156 -7.25 -16.37 3.00
N PHE A 157 -6.89 -17.61 2.65
CA PHE A 157 -5.76 -17.87 1.75
C PHE A 157 -5.93 -17.16 0.41
N ARG A 158 -7.11 -17.26 -0.20
CA ARG A 158 -7.42 -16.56 -1.47
C ARG A 158 -7.51 -15.06 -1.29
N ALA A 159 -8.18 -14.58 -0.25
CA ALA A 159 -8.37 -13.16 -0.01
C ALA A 159 -7.04 -12.43 0.22
N TRP A 160 -6.14 -13.02 1.02
CA TRP A 160 -4.79 -12.50 1.20
C TRP A 160 -3.92 -12.63 -0.06
N SER A 161 -4.16 -13.64 -0.91
CA SER A 161 -3.48 -13.74 -2.22
C SER A 161 -3.94 -12.64 -3.18
N ALA A 162 -5.24 -12.34 -3.22
CA ALA A 162 -5.78 -11.23 -3.99
C ALA A 162 -5.25 -9.88 -3.47
N TYR A 163 -5.23 -9.69 -2.15
CA TYR A 163 -4.65 -8.50 -1.52
C TYR A 163 -3.18 -8.29 -1.93
N GLN A 164 -2.34 -9.33 -1.95
CA GLN A 164 -0.95 -9.22 -2.42
C GLN A 164 -0.87 -8.75 -3.88
N LEU A 165 -1.73 -9.26 -4.75
CA LEU A 165 -1.80 -8.82 -6.14
C LEU A 165 -2.24 -7.35 -6.25
N ASP A 166 -3.21 -6.94 -5.45
CA ASP A 166 -3.71 -5.57 -5.44
C ASP A 166 -2.69 -4.57 -4.87
N LEU A 167 -1.85 -4.98 -3.89
CA LEU A 167 -0.71 -4.19 -3.45
C LEU A 167 0.29 -3.93 -4.59
N VAL A 168 0.61 -4.96 -5.37
CA VAL A 168 1.54 -4.83 -6.51
C VAL A 168 0.94 -3.90 -7.56
N ARG A 169 -0.36 -4.05 -7.86
CA ARG A 169 -1.07 -3.15 -8.78
C ARG A 169 -1.06 -1.70 -8.28
N ALA A 170 -1.21 -1.48 -6.98
CA ALA A 170 -1.22 -0.14 -6.39
C ALA A 170 0.12 0.61 -6.60
N ILE A 171 1.26 -0.07 -6.45
CA ILE A 171 2.59 0.55 -6.68
C ILE A 171 2.97 0.65 -8.17
N GLN A 172 2.30 -0.11 -9.04
CA GLN A 172 2.47 -0.06 -10.49
C GLN A 172 1.51 0.91 -11.17
N ALA A 173 0.55 1.48 -10.44
CA ALA A 173 -0.42 2.42 -10.97
C ALA A 173 0.24 3.74 -11.41
N ASP A 174 -0.31 4.33 -12.46
CA ASP A 174 0.09 5.66 -12.91
C ASP A 174 -0.13 6.69 -11.79
N GLY A 175 0.83 7.61 -11.63
CA GLY A 175 0.78 8.63 -10.58
C GLY A 175 1.28 8.15 -9.21
N PHE A 176 1.88 6.97 -9.11
CA PHE A 176 2.62 6.55 -7.91
C PHE A 176 3.84 7.49 -7.66
N PRO A 177 4.07 7.94 -6.41
CA PRO A 177 3.35 7.62 -5.17
C PRO A 177 2.17 8.56 -4.84
N ASP A 178 1.96 9.64 -5.58
CA ASP A 178 1.03 10.72 -5.21
C ASP A 178 -0.45 10.30 -5.25
N ALA A 179 -0.84 9.45 -6.19
CA ALA A 179 -2.21 8.94 -6.34
C ALA A 179 -2.45 7.58 -5.65
N LEU A 180 -1.52 7.14 -4.80
CA LEU A 180 -1.55 5.81 -4.20
C LEU A 180 -2.74 5.62 -3.25
N ARG A 181 -3.54 4.58 -3.51
CA ARG A 181 -4.56 4.08 -2.58
C ARG A 181 -4.29 2.62 -2.26
N TRP A 182 -4.02 2.34 -1.00
CA TRP A 182 -3.83 0.96 -0.55
C TRP A 182 -5.14 0.17 -0.58
N PRO A 183 -5.11 -1.11 -0.97
CA PRO A 183 -6.24 -2.01 -0.76
C PRO A 183 -6.55 -2.13 0.74
N GLU A 184 -7.82 -2.40 1.03
CA GLU A 184 -8.27 -2.73 2.38
C GLU A 184 -7.95 -4.19 2.72
N ASP A 185 -7.86 -4.48 4.01
CA ASP A 185 -7.63 -5.84 4.47
C ASP A 185 -8.80 -6.76 4.09
N PRO A 186 -8.55 -8.07 3.91
CA PRO A 186 -9.60 -9.05 3.69
C PRO A 186 -10.74 -8.92 4.70
N VAL A 187 -11.96 -8.85 4.18
CA VAL A 187 -13.18 -8.83 4.99
C VAL A 187 -13.23 -10.10 5.86
N PRO A 188 -13.63 -10.02 7.13
CA PRO A 188 -13.81 -11.19 7.98
C PRO A 188 -14.73 -12.24 7.35
N PHE A 189 -14.40 -13.52 7.53
CA PHE A 189 -15.14 -14.63 6.93
C PHE A 189 -16.64 -14.61 7.26
N GLU A 190 -17.00 -14.29 8.51
CA GLU A 190 -18.40 -14.19 8.97
C GLU A 190 -19.23 -13.19 8.15
N ILE A 191 -18.62 -12.05 7.81
CA ILE A 191 -19.27 -11.02 7.00
C ILE A 191 -19.32 -11.48 5.54
N ALA A 192 -18.22 -12.03 5.02
CA ALA A 192 -18.12 -12.47 3.63
C ALA A 192 -19.07 -13.64 3.31
N CYS A 193 -19.35 -14.52 4.26
CA CYS A 193 -20.25 -15.67 4.07
C CYS A 193 -21.74 -15.32 4.24
N THR A 194 -22.06 -14.19 4.88
CA THR A 194 -23.45 -13.78 5.18
C THR A 194 -24.36 -13.79 3.94
N PRO A 195 -23.99 -13.19 2.78
CA PRO A 195 -24.85 -13.20 1.60
C PRO A 195 -25.11 -14.62 1.08
N ALA A 196 -24.08 -15.47 1.06
CA ALA A 196 -24.19 -16.85 0.60
C ALA A 196 -25.07 -17.70 1.55
N LEU A 197 -24.97 -17.48 2.87
CA LEU A 197 -25.83 -18.16 3.85
C LEU A 197 -27.30 -17.72 3.74
N ALA A 198 -27.56 -16.42 3.55
CA ALA A 198 -28.94 -15.94 3.34
C ALA A 198 -29.58 -16.54 2.08
N GLU A 199 -28.77 -16.69 1.03
CA GLU A 199 -29.18 -17.22 -0.27
C GLU A 199 -29.38 -18.76 -0.22
N PHE A 200 -28.60 -19.45 0.61
CA PHE A 200 -28.82 -20.85 0.99
C PHE A 200 -30.14 -21.03 1.76
N GLU A 201 -30.36 -20.25 2.82
CA GLU A 201 -31.57 -20.34 3.64
C GLU A 201 -32.83 -20.08 2.80
N THR A 202 -32.77 -19.12 1.88
CA THR A 202 -33.87 -18.82 0.95
C THR A 202 -34.20 -20.03 0.06
N ARG A 203 -33.19 -20.66 -0.56
CA ARG A 203 -33.38 -21.85 -1.40
C ARG A 203 -33.82 -23.06 -0.60
N MET A 204 -33.25 -23.25 0.58
CA MET A 204 -33.58 -24.36 1.47
C MET A 204 -35.02 -24.26 1.97
N ALA A 205 -35.45 -23.06 2.37
CA ALA A 205 -36.84 -22.78 2.75
C ALA A 205 -37.81 -23.06 1.59
N LYS A 206 -37.44 -22.68 0.36
CA LYS A 206 -38.23 -23.00 -0.84
C LYS A 206 -38.32 -24.51 -1.08
N ALA A 207 -37.19 -25.23 -1.01
CA ALA A 207 -37.14 -26.67 -1.22
C ALA A 207 -37.97 -27.44 -0.18
N LYS A 208 -37.86 -27.07 1.10
CA LYS A 208 -38.59 -27.72 2.20
C LYS A 208 -40.10 -27.71 2.01
N ARG A 209 -40.68 -26.68 1.38
CA ARG A 209 -42.13 -26.64 1.08
C ARG A 209 -42.64 -27.86 0.29
N PHE A 210 -41.76 -28.52 -0.46
CA PHE A 210 -42.13 -29.63 -1.33
C PHE A 210 -41.98 -31.01 -0.67
N PHE A 211 -41.05 -31.18 0.28
CA PHE A 211 -40.73 -32.48 0.86
C PHE A 211 -40.86 -32.58 2.38
N ASP A 212 -40.91 -31.46 3.11
CA ASP A 212 -40.91 -31.45 4.57
C ASP A 212 -42.20 -32.09 5.13
N GLY A 213 -42.05 -32.94 6.14
CA GLY A 213 -43.17 -33.72 6.71
C GLY A 213 -43.76 -34.82 5.81
N LYS A 214 -43.25 -35.04 4.59
CA LYS A 214 -43.80 -36.02 3.64
C LYS A 214 -43.01 -37.33 3.56
N ALA A 215 -42.00 -37.53 4.40
CA ALA A 215 -41.12 -38.70 4.34
C ALA A 215 -41.85 -40.03 4.55
N ASP A 216 -42.72 -40.11 5.58
CA ASP A 216 -43.45 -41.34 5.89
C ASP A 216 -44.51 -41.65 4.81
N ALA A 217 -45.25 -40.63 4.36
CA ALA A 217 -46.23 -40.77 3.28
C ALA A 217 -45.58 -41.15 1.93
N TYR A 218 -44.37 -40.65 1.65
CA TYR A 218 -43.59 -41.05 0.48
C TYR A 218 -43.15 -42.53 0.59
N ALA A 219 -42.68 -42.95 1.77
CA ALA A 219 -42.27 -44.35 2.01
C ALA A 219 -43.45 -45.33 1.94
N ALA A 220 -44.65 -44.90 2.37
CA ALA A 220 -45.88 -45.68 2.31
C ALA A 220 -46.55 -45.68 0.91
N GLY A 221 -46.09 -44.83 -0.02
CA GLY A 221 -46.68 -44.70 -1.36
C GLY A 221 -48.04 -44.00 -1.37
N GLU A 222 -48.34 -43.16 -0.37
CA GLU A 222 -49.63 -42.51 -0.16
C GLU A 222 -49.73 -41.12 -0.80
N LEU A 223 -48.64 -40.61 -1.37
CA LEU A 223 -48.57 -39.32 -2.05
C LEU A 223 -49.07 -39.41 -3.50
N SER A 224 -49.66 -38.33 -4.02
CA SER A 224 -49.99 -38.21 -5.45
C SER A 224 -48.74 -38.25 -6.34
N ASP A 225 -48.89 -38.53 -7.64
CA ASP A 225 -47.77 -38.57 -8.60
C ASP A 225 -46.96 -37.25 -8.60
N GLU A 226 -47.64 -36.11 -8.50
CA GLU A 226 -47.01 -34.80 -8.39
C GLU A 226 -46.22 -34.66 -7.08
N GLU A 227 -46.78 -35.10 -5.95
CA GLU A 227 -46.13 -35.01 -4.64
C GLU A 227 -44.94 -35.97 -4.52
N GLN A 228 -45.02 -37.17 -5.09
CA GLN A 228 -43.89 -38.09 -5.18
C GLN A 228 -42.77 -37.52 -6.05
N TYR A 229 -43.12 -36.95 -7.21
CA TYR A 229 -42.17 -36.26 -8.07
C TYR A 229 -41.48 -35.13 -7.31
N ASN A 230 -42.27 -34.23 -6.71
CA ASN A 230 -41.80 -33.08 -5.96
C ASN A 230 -40.91 -33.50 -4.78
N TYR A 231 -41.32 -34.49 -3.99
CA TYR A 231 -40.52 -35.00 -2.88
C TYR A 231 -39.13 -35.43 -3.35
N ARG A 232 -39.06 -36.25 -4.41
CA ARG A 232 -37.79 -36.77 -4.93
C ARG A 232 -36.88 -35.67 -5.47
N VAL A 233 -37.39 -34.79 -6.33
CA VAL A 233 -36.54 -33.80 -7.01
C VAL A 233 -36.12 -32.66 -6.07
N TRP A 234 -37.00 -32.23 -5.15
CA TRP A 234 -36.69 -31.15 -4.21
C TRP A 234 -35.85 -31.62 -3.02
N SER A 235 -35.96 -32.87 -2.57
CA SER A 235 -35.02 -33.43 -1.57
C SER A 235 -33.61 -33.60 -2.14
N ALA A 236 -33.49 -34.08 -3.39
CA ALA A 236 -32.20 -34.15 -4.09
C ALA A 236 -31.58 -32.75 -4.30
N TYR A 237 -32.40 -31.77 -4.68
CA TYR A 237 -31.97 -30.37 -4.76
C TYR A 237 -31.47 -29.84 -3.40
N ALA A 238 -32.17 -30.14 -2.31
CA ALA A 238 -31.74 -29.73 -0.96
C ALA A 238 -30.37 -30.32 -0.57
N GLU A 239 -30.07 -31.56 -0.93
CA GLU A 239 -28.74 -32.14 -0.74
C GLU A 239 -27.69 -31.46 -1.63
N HIS A 240 -28.01 -31.17 -2.89
CA HIS A 240 -27.12 -30.40 -3.77
C HIS A 240 -26.81 -29.00 -3.23
N LEU A 241 -27.76 -28.33 -2.56
CA LEU A 241 -27.50 -27.04 -1.89
C LEU A 241 -26.48 -27.19 -0.75
N LYS A 242 -26.60 -28.22 0.09
CA LYS A 242 -25.65 -28.49 1.17
C LYS A 242 -24.25 -28.78 0.62
N HIS A 243 -24.18 -29.57 -0.46
CA HIS A 243 -22.91 -29.87 -1.12
C HIS A 243 -22.28 -28.62 -1.76
N ALA A 244 -23.08 -27.76 -2.40
CA ALA A 244 -22.59 -26.50 -2.95
C ALA A 244 -21.99 -25.61 -1.85
N LEU A 245 -22.67 -25.47 -0.71
CA LEU A 245 -22.17 -24.69 0.42
C LEU A 245 -20.84 -25.22 0.98
N ASN A 246 -20.66 -26.54 1.01
CA ASN A 246 -19.47 -27.18 1.58
C ASN A 246 -18.29 -27.27 0.60
N ARG A 247 -18.53 -27.26 -0.71
CA ARG A 247 -17.51 -27.47 -1.75
C ARG A 247 -17.07 -26.17 -2.43
N GLU A 248 -17.98 -25.21 -2.55
CA GLU A 248 -17.73 -23.97 -3.25
C GLU A 248 -17.00 -22.95 -2.37
N THR A 249 -16.39 -21.96 -3.03
CA THR A 249 -15.56 -20.98 -2.35
C THR A 249 -16.34 -19.73 -2.03
N PHE A 250 -16.41 -19.38 -0.75
CA PHE A 250 -16.95 -18.09 -0.34
C PHE A 250 -16.12 -16.92 -0.89
N PRO A 251 -16.75 -15.78 -1.24
CA PRO A 251 -18.20 -15.53 -1.21
C PRO A 251 -18.96 -16.04 -2.44
N ASN A 252 -18.26 -16.56 -3.46
CA ASN A 252 -18.83 -16.89 -4.77
C ASN A 252 -19.29 -18.36 -4.85
N VAL A 253 -20.40 -18.68 -4.17
CA VAL A 253 -21.03 -20.00 -4.24
C VAL A 253 -21.84 -20.13 -5.53
N VAL A 254 -21.56 -21.15 -6.34
CA VAL A 254 -22.35 -21.49 -7.52
C VAL A 254 -23.53 -22.37 -7.11
N TRP A 255 -24.74 -21.83 -7.18
CA TRP A 255 -25.95 -22.56 -6.77
C TRP A 255 -26.48 -23.49 -7.87
N PRO A 256 -26.94 -24.72 -7.52
CA PRO A 256 -27.64 -25.59 -8.46
C PRO A 256 -28.92 -24.93 -8.97
N GLN A 257 -29.31 -25.30 -10.19
CA GLN A 257 -30.59 -24.86 -10.78
C GLN A 257 -31.77 -25.54 -10.08
N GLU A 258 -32.89 -24.83 -10.00
CA GLU A 258 -34.10 -25.37 -9.40
C GLU A 258 -34.69 -26.52 -10.24
N PRO A 259 -35.35 -27.50 -9.60
CA PRO A 259 -36.06 -28.56 -10.33
C PRO A 259 -37.15 -28.01 -11.25
N ALA A 260 -37.35 -28.69 -12.39
CA ALA A 260 -38.47 -28.42 -13.29
C ALA A 260 -39.82 -28.72 -12.59
N PRO A 261 -40.91 -28.00 -12.96
CA PRO A 261 -42.24 -28.30 -12.44
C PRO A 261 -42.73 -29.68 -12.93
N TYR A 262 -43.60 -30.30 -12.15
CA TYR A 262 -44.27 -31.54 -12.56
C TYR A 262 -45.10 -31.32 -13.83
N VAL A 263 -45.00 -32.26 -14.77
CA VAL A 263 -45.83 -32.33 -15.97
C VAL A 263 -46.61 -33.63 -15.91
N ALA A 264 -47.94 -33.54 -15.81
CA ALA A 264 -48.79 -34.71 -15.76
C ALA A 264 -48.69 -35.52 -17.06
N PRO A 265 -48.68 -36.86 -16.98
CA PRO A 265 -48.72 -37.69 -18.17
C PRO A 265 -50.00 -37.38 -18.99
N PRO A 266 -49.94 -37.43 -20.33
CA PRO A 266 -51.11 -37.18 -21.17
C PRO A 266 -52.23 -38.14 -20.75
N ALA A 267 -53.44 -37.58 -20.57
CA ALA A 267 -54.61 -38.37 -20.21
C ALA A 267 -54.79 -39.53 -21.21
N PRO A 268 -55.14 -40.73 -20.75
CA PRO A 268 -55.39 -41.84 -21.67
C PRO A 268 -56.50 -41.40 -22.63
N GLU A 269 -56.23 -41.49 -23.94
CA GLU A 269 -57.20 -41.17 -24.97
C GLU A 269 -58.49 -41.96 -24.69
N SER A 270 -59.57 -41.22 -24.43
CA SER A 270 -60.91 -41.77 -24.25
C SER A 270 -61.33 -42.45 -25.55
N ASN A 271 -61.08 -43.74 -25.65
CA ASN A 271 -61.63 -44.57 -26.73
C ASN A 271 -63.11 -44.82 -26.41
N ALA A 272 -63.96 -43.83 -26.71
CA ALA A 272 -65.40 -43.99 -26.74
C ALA A 272 -65.82 -44.63 -28.08
N PRO A 273 -66.73 -45.62 -28.10
CA PRO A 273 -67.06 -46.35 -29.30
C PRO A 273 -67.91 -45.49 -30.24
N ALA A 274 -67.48 -45.36 -31.49
CA ALA A 274 -68.29 -44.77 -32.56
C ALA A 274 -69.47 -45.69 -32.87
N GLY A 275 -70.62 -45.39 -32.26
CA GLY A 275 -71.90 -46.00 -32.58
C GLY A 275 -72.56 -45.32 -33.76
N ALA A 276 -72.91 -46.15 -34.75
CA ALA A 276 -74.06 -46.04 -35.65
C ALA A 276 -74.16 -44.85 -36.61
N GLY A 277 -74.02 -45.17 -37.90
CA GLY A 277 -74.69 -44.42 -38.96
C GLY A 277 -74.01 -44.51 -40.31
N GLU A 278 -74.11 -45.65 -41.01
CA GLU A 278 -74.39 -45.58 -42.44
C GLU A 278 -74.93 -46.89 -42.99
N SER A 279 -76.09 -46.75 -43.62
CA SER A 279 -76.88 -47.79 -44.23
C SER A 279 -76.16 -48.39 -45.44
N ARG A 280 -76.35 -49.70 -45.58
CA ARG A 280 -76.06 -50.49 -46.75
C ARG A 280 -76.57 -49.82 -48.05
N GLU A 281 -75.66 -49.60 -48.99
CA GLU A 281 -75.94 -49.79 -50.42
C GLU A 281 -74.87 -50.73 -51.01
N ALA A 282 -75.35 -51.74 -51.73
CA ALA A 282 -74.60 -52.85 -52.29
C ALA A 282 -74.18 -52.55 -53.75
N PRO A 283 -73.28 -53.36 -54.35
CA PRO A 283 -72.23 -52.87 -55.24
C PRO A 283 -72.63 -52.84 -56.72
N THR A 284 -72.09 -51.88 -57.47
CA THR A 284 -72.07 -51.93 -58.94
C THR A 284 -70.64 -52.08 -59.45
N ARG A 285 -70.31 -53.33 -59.77
CA ARG A 285 -69.50 -53.86 -60.87
C ARG A 285 -68.54 -52.90 -61.63
N ALA A 286 -67.26 -53.22 -61.49
CA ALA A 286 -66.17 -53.24 -62.48
C ALA A 286 -66.25 -52.37 -63.74
N GLU A 287 -65.22 -51.55 -63.95
CA GLU A 287 -64.33 -51.65 -65.13
C GLU A 287 -63.03 -50.87 -64.90
N LYS A 288 -61.91 -51.51 -65.27
CA LYS A 288 -60.54 -50.99 -65.21
C LYS A 288 -59.94 -51.24 -66.60
N GLU A 289 -60.07 -50.28 -67.51
CA GLU A 289 -59.26 -50.11 -68.72
C GLU A 289 -58.34 -48.91 -68.45
N ILE A 290 -57.02 -49.08 -68.30
CA ILE A 290 -55.94 -49.14 -69.32
C ILE A 290 -55.67 -47.79 -70.01
N ALA A 291 -54.41 -47.36 -69.88
CA ALA A 291 -53.63 -46.39 -70.69
C ALA A 291 -54.04 -44.90 -70.57
N THR A 292 -53.15 -43.90 -70.55
CA THR A 292 -51.72 -43.75 -70.88
C THR A 292 -51.16 -42.66 -69.96
#